data_AF-A0A1E4QZD1-F1
#
_entry.id   AF-A0A1E4QZD1-F1
#
_cell.length_a   1.000
_cell.length_b   1.000
_cell.length_c   1.000
_cell.angle_alpha   90.00
_cell.angle_beta   90.00
_cell.angle_gamma   90.00
#
_symmetry.space_group_name_H-M   'P 1'
#
loop_
_entity.id
_entity.type
_entity.pdbx_description
1 polymer ?
#
loop_
_entity_poly.entity_id
_entity_poly.type
_entity_poly.pdbx_seq_one_letter_code
_entity_poly.pdbx_strand_id
1 'polypeptide(L)'
;MITSIVVSTKDYLSDMMKYLPLYERKSNTFRTVLTAGDRELRNAEQQLEIVNRNIFIDTAIEALPIYERDLGIKPNSTLRYDQRREQISSRNQASFDQTTEETIKAVAAAYSNGVVEINKTNTPGVYEIKFIGTKGIPNNLEGLMQVIEIIAPSHLEFGYAYTFNVWDFVQNRTWESVSNLTWDDIRVWDSVS
;
A
#
# COMPACT_ATOMS: atom_id res chain seq x y z
N MET A 1 -2.57 18.35 -19.53
CA MET A 1 -1.23 18.29 -20.16
C MET A 1 -1.25 17.06 -21.06
N ILE A 2 -1.03 17.19 -22.36
CA ILE A 2 -1.02 16.03 -23.27
C ILE A 2 0.25 15.23 -22.92
N THR A 3 0.08 14.07 -22.31
CA THR A 3 1.17 13.32 -21.64
C THR A 3 2.04 12.51 -22.59
N SER A 4 1.60 12.25 -23.82
CA SER A 4 2.48 11.82 -24.92
C SER A 4 1.79 12.03 -26.27
N ILE A 5 2.57 12.42 -27.28
CA ILE A 5 2.15 12.31 -28.68
C ILE A 5 2.53 10.90 -29.10
N VAL A 6 1.54 10.02 -29.19
CA VAL A 6 1.71 8.70 -29.80
C VAL A 6 1.71 8.91 -31.31
N VAL A 7 2.82 8.58 -31.96
CA VAL A 7 2.93 8.62 -33.41
C VAL A 7 2.71 7.21 -33.92
N SER A 8 1.64 7.03 -34.69
CA SER A 8 1.36 5.79 -35.40
C SER A 8 2.58 5.36 -36.21
N THR A 9 3.06 4.14 -36.00
CA THR A 9 4.27 3.63 -36.66
C THR A 9 4.01 3.24 -38.12
N LYS A 10 2.73 3.01 -38.44
CA LYS A 10 2.29 2.48 -39.73
C LYS A 10 1.56 3.53 -40.56
N ASP A 11 1.81 3.53 -41.86
CA ASP A 11 1.04 4.30 -42.83
C ASP A 11 -0.16 3.49 -43.33
N TYR A 12 -1.28 3.61 -42.62
CA TYR A 12 -2.49 2.84 -42.92
C TYR A 12 -3.09 3.23 -44.27
N LEU A 13 -3.05 4.50 -44.66
CA LEU A 13 -3.56 4.97 -45.94
C LEU A 13 -2.87 4.25 -47.12
N SER A 14 -1.54 4.21 -47.13
CA SER A 14 -0.78 3.54 -48.18
C SER A 14 -1.05 2.04 -48.24
N ASP A 15 -1.20 1.39 -47.09
CA ASP A 15 -1.52 -0.04 -47.04
C ASP A 15 -2.94 -0.33 -47.52
N MET A 16 -3.93 0.45 -47.09
CA MET A 16 -5.30 0.31 -47.56
C MET A 16 -5.42 0.52 -49.08
N MET A 17 -4.71 1.51 -49.63
CA MET A 17 -4.68 1.75 -51.08
C MET A 17 -4.13 0.56 -51.89
N LYS A 18 -3.22 -0.26 -51.33
CA LYS A 18 -2.69 -1.44 -52.01
C LYS A 18 -3.78 -2.49 -52.28
N TYR A 19 -4.80 -2.57 -51.43
CA TYR A 19 -5.92 -3.52 -51.58
C TYR A 19 -6.92 -3.12 -52.66
N LEU A 20 -6.92 -1.86 -53.12
CA LEU A 20 -7.77 -1.44 -54.24
C LEU A 20 -7.18 -1.83 -55.60
N PRO A 21 -8.04 -2.20 -56.57
CA PRO A 21 -7.66 -2.30 -57.97
C PRO A 21 -7.03 -1.00 -58.48
N LEU A 22 -6.07 -1.11 -59.42
CA LEU A 22 -5.28 0.03 -59.91
C LEU A 22 -6.14 1.19 -60.45
N TYR A 23 -7.29 0.90 -61.04
CA TYR A 23 -8.18 1.90 -61.61
C TYR A 23 -8.93 2.72 -60.54
N GLU A 24 -9.24 2.13 -59.37
CA GLU A 24 -9.95 2.83 -58.29
C GLU A 24 -9.05 3.69 -57.41
N ARG A 25 -7.73 3.48 -57.45
CA ARG A 25 -6.77 4.24 -56.61
C ARG A 25 -6.77 5.74 -56.89
N LYS A 26 -7.22 6.16 -58.08
CA LYS A 26 -7.32 7.57 -58.47
C LYS A 26 -8.65 8.21 -58.10
N SER A 27 -9.63 7.41 -57.66
CA SER A 27 -10.96 7.92 -57.33
C SER A 27 -10.93 8.78 -56.08
N ASN A 28 -11.51 9.98 -56.16
CA ASN A 28 -11.55 10.91 -55.04
C ASN A 28 -12.41 10.39 -53.88
N THR A 29 -13.48 9.66 -54.18
CA THR A 29 -14.39 9.10 -53.17
C THR A 29 -13.66 8.08 -52.30
N PHE A 30 -12.98 7.11 -52.92
CA PHE A 30 -12.18 6.12 -52.23
C PHE A 30 -11.04 6.75 -51.43
N ARG A 31 -10.34 7.73 -52.01
CA ARG A 31 -9.28 8.45 -51.28
C ARG A 31 -9.82 9.15 -50.03
N THR A 32 -11.00 9.77 -50.12
CA THR A 32 -11.62 10.47 -48.98
C THR A 32 -12.02 9.48 -47.88
N VAL A 33 -12.68 8.38 -48.25
CA VAL A 33 -13.09 7.33 -47.30
C VAL A 33 -11.90 6.68 -46.61
N LEU A 34 -10.87 6.30 -47.37
CA LEU A 34 -9.66 5.70 -46.80
C LEU A 34 -8.88 6.67 -45.92
N THR A 35 -8.88 7.97 -46.25
CA THR A 35 -8.24 8.99 -45.40
C THR A 35 -8.97 9.11 -44.05
N ALA A 36 -10.29 9.03 -44.04
CA ALA A 36 -11.06 8.99 -42.81
C ALA A 36 -10.75 7.71 -42.00
N GLY A 37 -10.68 6.56 -42.68
CA GLY A 37 -10.29 5.29 -42.05
C GLY A 37 -8.88 5.30 -41.45
N ASP A 38 -7.90 5.92 -42.13
CA ASP A 38 -6.53 6.05 -41.64
C ASP A 38 -6.51 6.84 -40.32
N ARG A 39 -7.28 7.92 -40.21
CA ARG A 39 -7.40 8.70 -38.96
C ARG A 39 -7.97 7.85 -37.82
N GLU A 40 -9.04 7.11 -38.06
CA GLU A 40 -9.65 6.26 -37.02
C GLU A 40 -8.72 5.13 -36.58
N LEU A 41 -8.00 4.50 -37.51
CA LEU A 41 -7.02 3.47 -37.18
C LEU A 41 -5.86 4.02 -36.34
N ARG A 42 -5.35 5.20 -36.68
CA ARG A 42 -4.32 5.90 -35.87
C ARG A 42 -4.84 6.26 -34.49
N ASN A 43 -6.08 6.72 -34.38
CA ASN A 43 -6.71 6.99 -33.09
C ASN A 43 -6.79 5.71 -32.25
N ALA A 44 -7.19 4.59 -32.85
CA ALA A 44 -7.27 3.30 -32.17
C ALA A 44 -5.88 2.81 -31.70
N GLU A 45 -4.84 2.94 -32.54
CA GLU A 45 -3.45 2.62 -32.17
C GLU A 45 -2.99 3.46 -30.97
N GLN A 46 -3.29 4.77 -30.98
CA GLN A 46 -2.99 5.65 -29.86
C GLN A 46 -3.71 5.23 -28.57
N GLN A 47 -5.00 4.89 -28.63
CA GLN A 47 -5.74 4.42 -27.45
C GLN A 47 -5.17 3.11 -26.92
N LEU A 48 -4.78 2.19 -27.81
CA LEU A 48 -4.17 0.91 -27.42
C LEU A 48 -2.84 1.13 -26.69
N GLU A 49 -2.00 2.05 -27.17
CA GLU A 49 -0.75 2.38 -26.48
C GLU A 49 -0.98 3.01 -25.10
N ILE A 50 -1.97 3.91 -24.98
CA ILE A 50 -2.39 4.49 -23.70
C ILE A 50 -2.83 3.38 -22.73
N VAL A 51 -3.60 2.40 -23.19
CA VAL A 51 -4.00 1.26 -22.38
C VAL A 51 -2.76 0.45 -21.98
N ASN A 52 -1.90 0.08 -22.92
CA ASN A 52 -0.69 -0.72 -22.64
C ASN A 52 0.22 -0.08 -21.59
N ARG A 53 0.47 1.24 -21.65
CA ARG A 53 1.28 1.92 -20.63
C ARG A 53 0.59 1.94 -19.25
N ASN A 54 -0.74 1.91 -19.22
CA ASN A 54 -1.51 2.03 -17.99
C ASN A 54 -1.81 0.68 -17.33
N ILE A 55 -1.53 -0.45 -17.99
CA ILE A 55 -1.69 -1.80 -17.40
C ILE A 55 -0.65 -2.06 -16.30
N PHE A 56 0.55 -1.50 -16.43
CA PHE A 56 1.62 -1.69 -15.45
C PHE A 56 1.74 -0.48 -14.53
N ILE A 57 1.85 -0.74 -13.22
CA ILE A 57 1.95 0.31 -12.19
C ILE A 57 3.15 1.22 -12.48
N ASP A 58 4.29 0.67 -12.88
CA ASP A 58 5.52 1.43 -13.12
C ASP A 58 5.36 2.49 -14.23
N THR A 59 4.56 2.20 -15.25
CA THR A 59 4.35 3.09 -16.41
C THR A 59 3.02 3.83 -16.38
N ALA A 60 2.13 3.51 -15.44
CA ALA A 60 0.81 4.10 -15.36
C ALA A 60 0.85 5.59 -15.02
N ILE A 61 -0.03 6.36 -15.65
CA ILE A 61 -0.20 7.80 -15.42
C ILE A 61 -1.70 8.10 -15.24
N GLU A 62 -2.51 7.76 -16.25
CA GLU A 62 -3.94 8.02 -16.23
C GLU A 62 -4.71 7.04 -15.33
N ALA A 63 -4.24 5.79 -15.24
CA ALA A 63 -4.91 4.74 -14.46
C ALA A 63 -4.55 4.74 -12.96
N LEU A 64 -3.64 5.61 -12.49
CA LEU A 64 -3.25 5.67 -11.07
C LEU A 64 -4.43 5.84 -10.09
N PRO A 65 -5.45 6.67 -10.36
CA PRO A 65 -6.62 6.77 -9.49
C PRO A 65 -7.42 5.46 -9.36
N ILE A 66 -7.36 4.58 -10.36
CA ILE A 66 -8.03 3.28 -10.34
C ILE A 66 -7.31 2.36 -9.35
N TYR A 67 -5.98 2.26 -9.45
CA TYR A 67 -5.17 1.48 -8.52
C TYR A 67 -5.30 1.97 -7.07
N GLU A 68 -5.30 3.29 -6.87
CA GLU A 68 -5.50 3.89 -5.54
C GLU A 68 -6.86 3.52 -4.95
N ARG A 69 -7.92 3.60 -5.75
CA ARG A 69 -9.27 3.20 -5.33
C ARG A 69 -9.32 1.73 -4.96
N ASP A 70 -8.73 0.86 -5.78
CA ASP A 70 -8.78 -0.59 -5.57
C ASP A 70 -8.00 -1.00 -4.30
N LEU A 71 -6.99 -0.22 -3.90
CA LEU A 71 -6.22 -0.41 -2.65
C LEU A 71 -6.71 0.43 -1.45
N GLY A 72 -7.80 1.19 -1.62
CA GLY A 72 -8.32 2.07 -0.58
C GLY A 72 -7.42 3.25 -0.20
N ILE A 73 -6.49 3.63 -1.07
CA ILE A 73 -5.61 4.79 -0.89
C ILE A 73 -6.40 6.06 -1.25
N LYS A 74 -6.37 7.09 -0.38
CA LYS A 74 -6.99 8.38 -0.68
C LYS A 74 -6.12 9.13 -1.72
N PRO A 75 -6.69 9.55 -2.87
CA PRO A 75 -5.93 10.23 -3.90
C PRO A 75 -5.43 11.59 -3.42
N ASN A 76 -4.14 11.86 -3.61
CA ASN A 76 -3.50 13.13 -3.27
C ASN A 76 -2.97 13.80 -4.54
N SER A 77 -3.58 14.93 -4.93
CA SER A 77 -3.21 15.69 -6.13
C SER A 77 -1.87 16.44 -6.02
N THR A 78 -1.29 16.49 -4.82
CA THR A 78 -0.02 17.19 -4.56
C THR A 78 1.19 16.32 -4.89
N LEU A 79 1.02 15.00 -4.92
CA LEU A 79 2.10 14.05 -5.15
C LEU A 79 2.43 13.92 -6.64
N ARG A 80 3.73 13.74 -6.93
CA ARG A 80 4.21 13.42 -8.28
C ARG A 80 3.77 12.00 -8.67
N TYR A 81 3.67 11.72 -9.97
CA TYR A 81 3.28 10.41 -10.47
C TYR A 81 4.20 9.28 -9.97
N ASP A 82 5.51 9.52 -9.87
CA ASP A 82 6.48 8.53 -9.38
C ASP A 82 6.22 8.19 -7.91
N GLN A 83 6.00 9.21 -7.07
CA GLN A 83 5.68 9.03 -5.65
C GLN A 83 4.35 8.29 -5.45
N ARG A 84 3.36 8.54 -6.31
CA ARG A 84 2.08 7.81 -6.27
C ARG A 84 2.28 6.33 -6.63
N ARG A 85 3.11 6.04 -7.64
CA ARG A 85 3.46 4.67 -8.03
C ARG A 85 4.20 3.92 -6.93
N GLU A 86 5.16 4.57 -6.27
CA GLU A 86 5.85 4.03 -5.10
C GLU A 86 4.86 3.68 -3.98
N GLN A 87 3.95 4.60 -3.65
CA GLN A 87 2.94 4.37 -2.61
C GLN A 87 2.01 3.20 -2.95
N ILE A 88 1.53 3.11 -4.20
CA ILE A 88 0.70 2.00 -4.69
C ILE A 88 1.48 0.69 -4.63
N SER A 89 2.74 0.68 -5.06
CA SER A 89 3.61 -0.51 -5.05
C SER A 89 3.85 -1.00 -3.61
N SER A 90 4.21 -0.11 -2.69
CA SER A 90 4.39 -0.46 -1.28
C SER A 90 3.10 -0.98 -0.64
N ARG A 91 1.95 -0.39 -0.96
CA ARG A 91 0.65 -0.85 -0.46
C ARG A 91 0.27 -2.22 -1.02
N ASN A 92 0.51 -2.45 -2.30
CA ASN A 92 0.33 -3.76 -2.94
C ASN A 92 1.21 -4.80 -2.25
N GLN A 93 2.50 -4.52 -2.08
CA GLN A 93 3.41 -5.44 -1.42
C GLN A 93 2.95 -5.74 0.02
N ALA A 94 2.60 -4.72 0.80
CA ALA A 94 2.10 -4.91 2.16
C ALA A 94 0.76 -5.68 2.24
N SER A 95 -0.06 -5.67 1.18
CA SER A 95 -1.36 -6.36 1.18
C SER A 95 -1.26 -7.82 0.72
N PHE A 96 -0.25 -8.16 -0.09
CA PHE A 96 -0.05 -9.50 -0.66
C PHE A 96 1.11 -10.28 -0.05
N ASP A 97 2.03 -9.61 0.65
CA ASP A 97 3.09 -10.30 1.37
C ASP A 97 2.48 -11.13 2.51
N GLN A 98 3.05 -12.31 2.76
CA GLN A 98 2.55 -13.15 3.82
C GLN A 98 2.86 -12.48 5.15
N THR A 99 1.83 -12.31 5.96
CA THR A 99 1.96 -11.86 7.35
C THR A 99 2.70 -12.94 8.14
N THR A 100 4.03 -12.86 8.13
CA THR A 100 4.89 -13.71 8.93
C THR A 100 4.93 -13.19 10.36
N GLU A 101 5.24 -14.07 11.31
CA GLU A 101 5.43 -13.69 12.71
C GLU A 101 6.47 -12.55 12.86
N GLU A 102 7.50 -12.56 12.02
CA GLU A 102 8.55 -11.54 11.99
C GLU A 102 8.01 -10.16 11.59
N THR A 103 7.12 -10.10 10.59
CA THR A 103 6.52 -8.82 10.14
C THR A 103 5.65 -8.20 11.24
N ILE A 104 4.80 -8.98 11.90
CA ILE A 104 3.97 -8.51 13.01
C ILE A 104 4.85 -8.06 14.17
N LYS A 105 5.91 -8.81 14.50
CA LYS A 105 6.85 -8.48 15.56
C LYS A 105 7.59 -7.17 15.27
N ALA A 106 8.02 -6.96 14.02
CA ALA A 106 8.68 -5.73 13.59
C ALA A 106 7.75 -4.51 13.68
N VAL A 107 6.51 -4.64 13.22
CA VAL A 107 5.48 -3.59 13.34
C VAL A 107 5.21 -3.29 14.81
N ALA A 108 4.98 -4.31 15.64
CA ALA A 108 4.67 -4.12 17.05
C ALA A 108 5.83 -3.45 17.81
N ALA A 109 7.07 -3.86 17.55
CA ALA A 109 8.27 -3.29 18.16
C ALA A 109 8.48 -1.82 17.79
N ALA A 110 8.15 -1.41 16.56
CA ALA A 110 8.27 -0.03 16.11
C ALA A 110 7.33 0.94 16.87
N TYR A 111 6.16 0.46 17.32
CA TYR A 111 5.20 1.26 18.07
C TYR A 111 5.44 1.24 19.58
N SER A 112 5.98 0.13 20.13
CA SER A 112 6.22 -0.01 21.57
C SER A 112 7.64 0.38 22.00
N ASN A 113 8.54 0.72 21.07
CA ASN A 113 9.96 0.97 21.31
C ASN A 113 10.62 -0.13 22.18
N GLY A 114 10.22 -1.38 22.00
CA GLY A 114 10.60 -2.48 22.88
C GLY A 114 10.54 -3.84 22.20
N VAL A 115 11.09 -4.85 22.87
CA VAL A 115 11.04 -6.24 22.40
C VAL A 115 9.62 -6.78 22.56
N VAL A 116 9.12 -7.39 21.49
CA VAL A 116 7.78 -8.00 21.44
C VAL A 116 7.90 -9.49 21.12
N GLU A 117 7.06 -10.30 21.77
CA GLU A 117 6.91 -11.72 21.47
C GLU A 117 5.48 -12.03 21.04
N ILE A 118 5.33 -12.99 20.11
CA ILE A 118 4.04 -13.45 19.63
C ILE A 118 3.86 -14.87 20.15
N ASN A 119 2.91 -15.05 21.05
CA ASN A 119 2.62 -16.35 21.66
C ASN A 119 1.36 -16.95 21.04
N LYS A 120 1.36 -18.26 20.85
CA LYS A 120 0.17 -19.01 20.41
C LYS A 120 -0.73 -19.26 21.61
N THR A 121 -2.02 -18.97 21.47
CA THR A 121 -3.03 -19.29 22.49
C THR A 121 -3.50 -20.75 22.32
N ASN A 122 -4.22 -21.27 23.32
CA ASN A 122 -4.85 -22.60 23.24
C ASN A 122 -5.93 -22.70 22.13
N THR A 123 -6.46 -21.56 21.68
CA THR A 123 -7.44 -21.46 20.60
C THR A 123 -6.75 -21.28 19.25
N PRO A 124 -7.00 -22.16 18.25
CA PRO A 124 -6.43 -22.02 16.91
C PRO A 124 -6.82 -20.68 16.27
N GLY A 125 -5.86 -20.01 15.63
CA GLY A 125 -6.09 -18.73 14.96
C GLY A 125 -6.04 -17.50 15.88
N VAL A 126 -5.86 -17.69 17.19
CA VAL A 126 -5.69 -16.58 18.15
C VAL A 126 -4.24 -16.53 18.61
N TYR A 127 -3.63 -15.36 18.43
CA TYR A 127 -2.26 -15.07 18.81
C TYR A 127 -2.25 -13.93 19.82
N GLU A 128 -1.31 -13.98 20.77
CA GLU A 128 -1.16 -12.97 21.80
C GLU A 128 0.18 -12.24 21.63
N ILE A 129 0.11 -10.94 21.41
CA ILE A 129 1.27 -10.05 21.29
C ILE A 129 1.63 -9.56 22.69
N LYS A 130 2.78 -10.04 23.20
CA LYS A 130 3.29 -9.71 24.53
C LYS A 130 4.42 -8.68 24.44
N PHE A 131 4.22 -7.53 25.08
CA PHE A 131 5.20 -6.44 25.12
C PHE A 131 6.17 -6.61 26.28
N ILE A 132 7.39 -7.08 26.01
CA ILE A 132 8.39 -7.40 27.04
C ILE A 132 9.32 -6.23 27.32
N GLY A 133 9.67 -5.45 26.28
CA GLY A 133 10.69 -4.41 26.38
C GLY A 133 10.23 -3.11 27.04
N THR A 134 8.92 -2.87 27.13
CA THR A 134 8.36 -1.66 27.76
C THR A 134 7.23 -2.07 28.69
N LYS A 135 7.27 -1.54 29.93
CA LYS A 135 6.19 -1.73 30.90
C LYS A 135 5.04 -0.79 30.56
N GLY A 136 3.82 -1.24 30.84
CA GLY A 136 2.63 -0.44 30.59
C GLY A 136 2.08 -0.53 29.16
N ILE A 137 1.21 0.43 28.82
CA ILE A 137 0.48 0.49 27.56
C ILE A 137 1.29 1.34 26.58
N PRO A 138 1.56 0.87 25.34
CA PRO A 138 2.24 1.68 24.33
C PRO A 138 1.50 3.01 24.06
N ASN A 139 2.27 4.09 23.90
CA ASN A 139 1.72 5.45 23.68
C ASN A 139 0.76 5.55 22.48
N ASN A 140 0.94 4.71 21.45
CA ASN A 140 0.11 4.71 20.25
C ASN A 140 -0.46 3.31 19.95
N LEU A 141 -1.25 2.79 20.89
CA LEU A 141 -1.93 1.51 20.73
C LEU A 141 -2.97 1.54 19.60
N GLU A 142 -3.70 2.64 19.44
CA GLU A 142 -4.74 2.76 18.41
C GLU A 142 -4.15 2.68 16.99
N GLY A 143 -3.03 3.35 16.73
CA GLY A 143 -2.33 3.23 15.46
C GLY A 143 -1.80 1.82 15.20
N LEU A 144 -1.28 1.15 16.24
CA LEU A 144 -0.83 -0.23 16.14
C LEU A 144 -1.98 -1.19 15.80
N MET A 145 -3.15 -1.05 16.43
CA MET A 145 -4.33 -1.85 16.11
C MET A 145 -4.75 -1.69 14.66
N GLN A 146 -4.78 -0.45 14.14
CA GLN A 146 -5.15 -0.19 12.75
C GLN A 146 -4.17 -0.83 11.76
N VAL A 147 -2.87 -0.75 12.04
CA VAL A 147 -1.85 -1.35 11.16
C VAL A 147 -1.91 -2.88 11.21
N ILE A 148 -2.11 -3.46 12.39
CA ILE A 148 -2.27 -4.92 12.52
C ILE A 148 -3.54 -5.37 11.83
N GLU A 149 -4.66 -4.65 11.92
CA GLU A 149 -5.90 -4.99 11.20
C GLU A 149 -5.73 -4.95 9.67
N ILE A 150 -4.87 -4.07 9.18
CA ILE A 150 -4.56 -3.96 7.76
C ILE A 150 -3.68 -5.13 7.26
N ILE A 151 -2.72 -5.57 8.08
CA ILE A 151 -1.74 -6.59 7.69
C ILE A 151 -2.25 -7.99 8.06
N ALA A 152 -3.03 -8.14 9.11
CA ALA A 152 -3.56 -9.41 9.57
C ALA A 152 -4.62 -9.95 8.60
N PRO A 153 -4.53 -11.22 8.19
CA PRO A 153 -5.63 -11.91 7.53
C PRO A 153 -6.87 -11.96 8.45
N SER A 154 -8.06 -11.92 7.87
CA SER A 154 -9.33 -11.92 8.60
C SER A 154 -9.62 -13.16 9.47
N HIS A 155 -8.85 -14.23 9.29
CA HIS A 155 -8.97 -15.47 10.06
C HIS A 155 -8.00 -15.55 11.25
N LEU A 156 -7.16 -14.53 11.44
CA LEU A 156 -6.25 -14.41 12.57
C LEU A 156 -6.72 -13.32 13.52
N GLU A 157 -6.81 -13.64 14.80
CA GLU A 157 -7.14 -12.69 15.86
C GLU A 157 -5.90 -12.43 16.71
N PHE A 158 -5.64 -11.16 17.02
CA PHE A 158 -4.49 -10.74 17.82
C PHE A 158 -4.96 -10.11 19.14
N GLY A 159 -4.66 -10.77 20.26
CA GLY A 159 -4.78 -10.23 21.60
C GLY A 159 -3.51 -9.47 22.01
N TYR A 160 -3.65 -8.53 22.94
CA TYR A 160 -2.52 -7.72 23.43
C TYR A 160 -2.32 -7.94 24.93
N ALA A 161 -1.11 -8.35 25.31
CA ALA A 161 -0.71 -8.57 26.69
C ALA A 161 0.37 -7.57 27.12
N TYR A 162 0.10 -6.86 28.20
CA TYR A 162 1.00 -5.86 28.77
C TYR A 162 1.66 -6.38 30.03
N THR A 163 2.92 -6.01 30.23
CA THR A 163 3.66 -6.32 31.47
C THR A 163 3.66 -5.11 32.39
N PHE A 164 3.33 -5.33 33.67
CA PHE A 164 3.34 -4.33 34.73
C PHE A 164 4.22 -4.78 35.88
N ASN A 165 4.65 -3.82 36.72
CA ASN A 165 5.34 -4.15 37.97
C ASN A 165 4.42 -4.94 38.91
N VAL A 166 4.97 -6.04 39.47
CA VAL A 166 4.31 -6.83 40.51
C VAL A 166 4.51 -6.20 41.89
N TRP A 167 3.65 -6.54 42.86
CA TRP A 167 3.71 -5.99 44.23
C TRP A 167 5.07 -6.11 44.91
N ASP A 168 5.81 -7.20 44.64
CA ASP A 168 7.15 -7.43 45.17
C ASP A 168 8.16 -6.32 44.76
N PHE A 169 7.99 -5.72 43.58
CA PHE A 169 8.80 -4.59 43.14
C PHE A 169 8.56 -3.32 43.97
N VAL A 170 7.31 -3.11 44.41
CA VAL A 170 6.91 -1.96 45.23
C VAL A 170 7.32 -2.17 46.69
N GLN A 171 7.30 -3.41 47.18
CA GLN A 171 7.63 -3.75 48.58
C GLN A 171 9.07 -3.36 48.96
N ASN A 172 10.00 -3.40 48.01
CA ASN A 172 11.42 -3.08 48.25
C ASN A 172 11.73 -1.57 48.18
N ARG A 173 10.71 -0.69 48.11
CA ARG A 173 10.88 0.77 47.98
C ARG A 173 10.38 1.50 49.21
N THR A 174 11.09 2.57 49.58
CA THR A 174 10.68 3.42 50.69
C THR A 174 9.59 4.39 50.25
N TRP A 175 8.65 4.70 51.13
CA TRP A 175 7.54 5.63 50.85
C TRP A 175 8.02 7.00 50.33
N GLU A 176 9.15 7.48 50.84
CA GLU A 176 9.77 8.74 50.42
C GLU A 176 10.10 8.76 48.92
N SER A 177 10.60 7.64 48.36
CA SER A 177 10.97 7.52 46.95
C SER A 177 9.79 7.52 45.99
N VAL A 178 8.60 7.15 46.47
CA VAL A 178 7.40 6.98 45.64
C VAL A 178 6.33 8.04 45.91
N SER A 179 6.52 8.88 46.92
CA SER A 179 5.56 9.90 47.38
C SER A 179 5.17 10.93 46.30
N ASN A 180 6.04 11.16 45.32
CA ASN A 180 5.82 12.11 44.22
C ASN A 180 5.23 11.47 42.96
N LEU A 181 5.01 10.15 42.94
CA LEU A 181 4.55 9.39 41.78
C LEU A 181 3.10 8.94 41.96
N THR A 182 2.33 8.91 40.88
CA THR A 182 0.98 8.34 40.91
C THR A 182 1.03 6.82 40.86
N TRP A 183 -0.06 6.15 41.24
CA TRP A 183 -0.14 4.69 41.16
C TRP A 183 0.10 4.16 39.74
N ASP A 184 -0.31 4.87 38.70
CA ASP A 184 -0.05 4.48 37.32
C ASP A 184 1.44 4.61 36.96
N ASP A 185 2.12 5.64 37.47
CA ASP A 185 3.56 5.80 37.31
C ASP A 185 4.32 4.65 37.99
N ILE A 186 3.89 4.25 39.19
CA ILE A 186 4.52 3.14 39.94
C ILE A 186 4.38 1.80 39.21
N ARG A 187 3.24 1.58 38.54
CA ARG A 187 2.97 0.34 37.78
C ARG A 187 3.86 0.19 36.55
N VAL A 188 4.34 1.31 36.00
CA VAL A 188 5.14 1.39 34.77
C VAL A 188 6.61 1.73 35.06
N TRP A 189 6.95 2.08 36.30
CA TRP A 189 8.27 2.55 36.67
C TRP A 189 9.39 1.55 36.33
N ASP A 190 10.36 2.01 35.53
CA ASP A 190 11.59 1.26 35.26
C ASP A 190 12.72 1.70 36.18
N SER A 191 13.41 0.73 36.77
CA SER A 191 14.45 0.93 37.77
C SER A 191 15.78 1.44 37.19
N VAL A 192 15.83 1.81 35.91
CA VAL A 192 17.06 2.24 35.23
C VAL A 192 16.99 3.73 34.91
N SER A 193 17.61 4.49 35.80
CA SER A 193 18.32 5.74 35.49
C SER A 193 19.65 5.70 36.22
#